data_AF-I0A230-F1
#
_entry.id   AF-I0A230-F1
#
_cell.length_a   1.000
_cell.length_b   1.000
_cell.length_c   1.000
_cell.angle_alpha   90.00
_cell.angle_beta   90.00
_cell.angle_gamma   90.00
#
_symmetry.space_group_name_H-M   'P 1'
#
loop_
_entity.id
_entity.type
_entity.pdbx_description
1 polymer ?
#
loop_
_entity_poly.entity_id
_entity_poly.type
_entity_poly.pdbx_seq_one_letter_code
_entity_poly.pdbx_strand_id
1 'polypeptide(L)'
;MSSSSCKEKEIVIEDVSKCTEHPFTLLIEKMECANENGEIFAVTVPSGTVPFNLLLDYANKYNVLIDVKPENDKIKYIIIPKKRSNKF
;
A
#
# COMPACT_ATOMS: atom_id res chain seq x y z
N MET A 1 20.54 4.98 -4.80
CA MET A 1 19.86 4.35 -5.96
C MET A 1 18.40 4.69 -5.83
N SER A 2 17.91 5.67 -6.61
CA SER A 2 16.48 6.05 -6.59
C SER A 2 15.68 4.89 -7.15
N SER A 3 14.92 4.21 -6.28
CA SER A 3 14.13 3.04 -6.63
C SER A 3 13.09 3.41 -7.67
N SER A 4 13.12 2.72 -8.81
CA SER A 4 12.14 2.83 -9.89
C SER A 4 10.72 2.40 -9.49
N SER A 5 10.51 1.89 -8.28
CA SER A 5 9.25 1.32 -7.78
C SER A 5 8.20 2.35 -7.35
N CYS A 6 8.59 3.60 -7.06
CA CYS A 6 7.65 4.64 -6.62
C CYS A 6 6.93 5.39 -7.75
N LYS A 7 7.16 5.01 -9.03
CA LYS A 7 6.57 5.70 -10.18
C LYS A 7 5.05 5.50 -10.29
N GLU A 8 4.59 4.29 -9.99
CA GLU A 8 3.17 3.93 -10.07
C GLU A 8 2.48 4.20 -8.73
N LYS A 9 1.56 5.17 -8.74
CA LYS A 9 0.80 5.62 -7.58
C LYS A 9 -0.42 4.75 -7.29
N GLU A 10 -0.95 4.07 -8.30
CA GLU A 10 -2.11 3.19 -8.17
C GLU A 10 -1.83 1.89 -8.92
N ILE A 11 -2.01 0.76 -8.24
CA ILE A 11 -1.82 -0.58 -8.79
C ILE A 11 -3.04 -1.42 -8.48
N VAL A 12 -3.52 -2.17 -9.47
CA VAL A 12 -4.63 -3.12 -9.33
C VAL A 12 -4.13 -4.51 -9.66
N ILE A 13 -4.25 -5.42 -8.68
CA ILE A 13 -3.96 -6.84 -8.83
C ILE A 13 -5.30 -7.55 -8.99
N GLU A 14 -5.50 -8.19 -10.14
CA GLU A 14 -6.72 -8.94 -10.44
C GLU A 14 -6.61 -10.42 -10.07
N ASP A 15 -5.43 -11.00 -10.24
CA ASP A 15 -5.15 -12.41 -9.98
C ASP A 15 -3.77 -12.55 -9.32
N VAL A 16 -3.78 -12.92 -8.05
CA VAL A 16 -2.58 -13.09 -7.23
C VAL A 16 -1.73 -14.28 -7.67
N SER A 17 -2.32 -15.24 -8.41
CA SER A 17 -1.63 -16.42 -8.92
C SER A 17 -0.62 -16.09 -10.02
N LYS A 18 -0.77 -14.92 -10.65
CA LYS A 18 0.11 -14.42 -11.71
C LYS A 18 1.20 -13.48 -11.19
N CYS A 19 1.16 -13.14 -9.91
CA CYS A 19 2.16 -12.26 -9.32
C CYS A 19 3.45 -13.04 -9.02
N THR A 20 4.58 -12.47 -9.41
CA THR A 20 5.91 -12.98 -9.03
C THR A 20 6.23 -12.70 -7.56
N GLU A 21 5.57 -11.71 -6.97
CA GLU A 21 5.72 -11.30 -5.58
C GLU A 21 4.37 -11.27 -4.86
N HIS A 22 4.39 -11.54 -3.56
CA HIS A 22 3.16 -11.51 -2.77
C HIS A 22 2.63 -10.07 -2.67
N PRO A 23 1.31 -9.83 -2.80
CA PRO A 23 0.75 -8.47 -2.75
C PRO A 23 1.03 -7.69 -1.47
N PHE A 24 1.35 -8.39 -0.39
CA PHE A 24 1.83 -7.78 0.85
C PHE A 24 3.20 -7.10 0.69
N THR A 25 4.13 -7.69 -0.07
CA THR A 25 5.43 -7.08 -0.37
C THR A 25 5.24 -5.77 -1.12
N LEU A 26 4.35 -5.77 -2.13
CA LEU A 26 4.01 -4.55 -2.87
C LEU A 26 3.46 -3.46 -1.94
N LEU A 27 2.57 -3.81 -1.00
CA LEU A 27 2.06 -2.84 -0.02
C LEU A 27 3.19 -2.23 0.81
N ILE A 28 4.13 -3.03 1.31
CA ILE A 28 5.30 -2.56 2.07
C ILE A 28 6.13 -1.56 1.25
N GLU A 29 6.45 -1.90 -0.01
CA GLU A 29 7.19 -1.00 -0.89
C GLU A 29 6.46 0.33 -1.09
N LYS A 30 5.13 0.28 -1.27
CA LYS A 30 4.34 1.51 -1.42
C LYS A 30 4.25 2.32 -0.12
N MET A 31 4.32 1.70 1.05
CA MET A 31 4.43 2.43 2.33
C MET A 31 5.76 3.18 2.45
N GLU A 32 6.86 2.53 2.06
CA GLU A 32 8.18 3.17 2.01
C GLU A 32 8.17 4.36 1.04
N CYS A 33 7.70 4.16 -0.19
CA CYS A 33 7.52 5.21 -1.18
C CYS A 33 6.65 6.37 -0.68
N ALA A 34 5.54 6.08 0.01
CA ALA A 34 4.65 7.10 0.56
C ALA A 34 5.39 7.96 1.59
N ASN A 35 6.12 7.33 2.52
CA ASN A 35 6.85 8.02 3.57
C ASN A 35 8.03 8.85 3.04
N GLU A 36 8.77 8.33 2.06
CA GLU A 36 9.91 9.00 1.44
C GLU A 36 9.47 10.21 0.61
N ASN A 37 8.49 10.01 -0.28
CA ASN A 37 8.08 11.02 -1.25
C ASN A 37 7.00 11.98 -0.71
N GLY A 38 6.34 11.64 0.41
CA GLY A 38 5.20 12.40 0.92
C GLY A 38 3.96 12.31 0.02
N GLU A 39 3.91 11.31 -0.85
CA GLU A 39 2.83 11.08 -1.81
C GLU A 39 1.87 9.98 -1.35
N ILE A 40 0.66 10.00 -1.88
CA ILE A 40 -0.36 8.97 -1.60
C ILE A 40 -0.23 7.87 -2.65
N PHE A 41 -0.30 6.62 -2.18
CA PHE A 41 -0.30 5.43 -3.04
C PHE A 41 -1.57 4.62 -2.79
N ALA A 42 -1.97 3.82 -3.77
CA ALA A 42 -3.10 2.91 -3.67
C ALA A 42 -2.77 1.55 -4.27
N VAL A 43 -3.20 0.48 -3.60
CA VAL A 43 -3.06 -0.89 -4.09
C VAL A 43 -4.38 -1.62 -3.89
N THR A 44 -4.95 -2.14 -4.97
CA THR A 44 -6.17 -2.95 -4.94
C THR A 44 -5.80 -4.42 -5.16
N VAL A 45 -6.27 -5.31 -4.28
CA VAL A 45 -5.98 -6.76 -4.31
C VAL A 45 -7.23 -7.57 -4.03
N PRO A 46 -7.30 -8.84 -4.43
CA PRO A 46 -8.39 -9.73 -4.02
C PRO A 46 -8.48 -9.84 -2.49
N SER A 47 -9.70 -9.93 -1.98
CA SER A 47 -9.99 -10.08 -0.55
C SER A 47 -9.34 -11.36 0.00
N GLY A 48 -8.96 -11.34 1.29
CA GLY A 48 -8.30 -12.49 1.94
C GLY A 48 -6.80 -12.64 1.65
N THR A 49 -6.23 -11.83 0.75
CA THR A 49 -4.81 -11.93 0.36
C THR A 49 -3.84 -11.34 1.39
N VAL A 50 -4.27 -10.32 2.13
CA VAL A 50 -3.37 -9.54 2.99
C VAL A 50 -3.76 -9.69 4.47
N PRO A 51 -2.84 -10.15 5.34
CA PRO A 51 -3.09 -10.22 6.78
C PRO A 51 -3.09 -8.82 7.42
N PHE A 52 -4.26 -8.39 7.90
CA PHE A 52 -4.46 -7.02 8.38
C PHE A 52 -3.57 -6.62 9.58
N ASN A 53 -3.32 -7.53 10.53
CA ASN A 53 -2.48 -7.24 11.69
C ASN A 53 -1.04 -6.88 11.28
N LEU A 54 -0.45 -7.65 10.35
CA LEU A 54 0.87 -7.35 9.82
C LEU A 54 0.87 -6.03 9.05
N LEU A 55 -0.19 -5.74 8.29
CA LEU A 55 -0.31 -4.46 7.59
C LEU A 55 -0.22 -3.26 8.53
N LEU A 56 -0.87 -3.32 9.70
CA LEU A 56 -0.83 -2.25 10.69
C LEU A 56 0.56 -2.06 11.32
N ASP A 57 1.28 -3.15 11.60
CA ASP A 57 2.63 -3.08 12.14
C ASP A 57 3.59 -2.35 11.19
N TYR A 58 3.52 -2.68 9.90
CA TYR A 58 4.33 -2.02 8.87
C TYR A 58 3.88 -0.58 8.62
N ALA A 59 2.57 -0.29 8.66
CA ALA A 59 2.07 1.08 8.53
C ALA A 59 2.64 2.00 9.63
N ASN A 60 2.71 1.50 10.86
CA ASN A 60 3.34 2.21 11.97
C ASN A 60 4.84 2.37 11.75
N LYS A 61 5.54 1.30 11.33
CA LYS A 61 6.99 1.33 11.04
C LYS A 61 7.35 2.38 9.99
N TYR A 62 6.57 2.49 8.92
CA TYR A 62 6.80 3.47 7.84
C TYR A 62 6.13 4.82 8.08
N ASN A 63 5.52 5.04 9.26
CA ASN A 63 4.87 6.31 9.59
C ASN A 63 3.82 6.75 8.55
N VAL A 64 3.01 5.79 8.10
CA VAL A 64 1.87 6.00 7.19
C VAL A 64 0.56 5.65 7.90
N LEU A 65 -0.55 6.10 7.32
CA LEU A 65 -1.91 5.67 7.62
C LEU A 65 -2.40 4.82 6.47
N ILE A 66 -3.27 3.84 6.77
CA ILE A 66 -3.91 3.00 5.78
C ILE A 66 -5.41 3.21 5.87
N ASP A 67 -6.02 3.71 4.80
CA ASP A 67 -7.46 3.72 4.60
C ASP A 67 -7.86 2.51 3.75
N VAL A 68 -8.80 1.71 4.24
CA VAL A 68 -9.19 0.43 3.65
C VAL A 68 -10.58 0.54 3.08
N LYS A 69 -10.71 0.33 1.77
CA LYS A 69 -11.99 0.37 1.06
C LYS A 69 -12.29 -0.99 0.45
N PRO A 70 -13.28 -1.74 0.98
CA PRO A 70 -13.74 -2.96 0.33
C PRO A 70 -14.47 -2.62 -0.98
N GLU A 71 -14.19 -3.36 -2.04
CA GLU A 71 -14.78 -3.22 -3.39
C GLU A 71 -15.14 -4.62 -3.92
N ASN A 72 -16.39 -5.07 -3.72
CA ASN A 72 -16.84 -6.41 -4.07
C ASN A 72 -15.93 -7.52 -3.51
N ASP A 73 -15.25 -8.27 -4.38
CA ASP A 73 -14.31 -9.34 -4.09
C ASP A 73 -12.87 -8.85 -3.86
N LYS A 74 -12.64 -7.53 -3.93
CA LYS A 74 -11.35 -6.87 -3.77
C LYS A 74 -11.33 -5.93 -2.57
N ILE A 75 -10.12 -5.54 -2.17
CA ILE A 75 -9.85 -4.54 -1.15
C ILE A 75 -8.86 -3.55 -1.72
N LYS A 76 -9.21 -2.27 -1.68
CA LYS A 76 -8.34 -1.15 -2.01
C LYS A 76 -7.72 -0.59 -0.73
N TYR A 77 -6.39 -0.63 -0.65
CA TYR A 77 -5.61 -0.03 0.41
C TYR A 77 -5.05 1.31 -0.07
N ILE A 78 -5.43 2.39 0.59
CA ILE A 78 -4.93 3.73 0.33
C ILE A 78 -3.90 4.07 1.40
N ILE A 79 -2.67 4.35 0.97
CA ILE A 79 -1.51 4.57 1.81
C ILE A 79 -1.24 6.07 1.86
N ILE A 80 -1.36 6.65 3.05
CA ILE A 80 -1.30 8.10 3.28
C ILE A 80 -0.12 8.41 4.22
N PRO A 81 0.89 9.17 3.78
CA PRO A 81 2.01 9.51 4.66
C PRO A 81 1.57 10.47 5.77
N LYS A 82 1.92 10.17 7.03
CA LYS A 82 1.55 11.01 8.19
C LYS A 82 2.15 12.42 8.10
N LYS A 83 3.31 12.57 7.44
CA LYS A 83 3.91 13.87 7.13
C LYS A 83 2.94 14.81 6.39
N ARG A 84 2.01 14.28 5.60
CA ARG A 84 0.95 15.04 4.90
C ARG A 84 -0.29 15.27 5.78
N SER A 85 -0.54 14.42 6.77
CA SER A 85 -1.69 14.50 7.67
C SER A 85 -1.59 15.62 8.71
N ASN A 86 -0.38 16.07 9.07
CA ASN A 86 -0.15 17.16 10.04
C ASN A 86 -0.26 18.57 9.43
N LYS A 87 -0.80 18.71 8.21
CA LYS A 87 -0.88 19.98 7.48
C LYS A 87 -2.28 20.61 7.47
N PHE A 88 -3.16 20.17 8.37
CA PHE A 88 -4.51 20.71 8.56
C PHE A 88 -4.69 21.21 10.00
#